data_AF-A0A3C1KHX6-F1
#
_entry.id   AF-A0A3C1KHX6-F1
#
_cell.length_a   1.000
_cell.length_b   1.000
_cell.length_c   1.000
_cell.angle_alpha   90.00
_cell.angle_beta   90.00
_cell.angle_gamma   90.00
#
_symmetry.space_group_name_H-M   'P 1'
#
loop_
_entity.id
_entity.type
_entity.pdbx_description
1 polymer ?
#
loop_
_entity_poly.entity_id
_entity_poly.type
_entity_poly.pdbx_seq_one_letter_code
_entity_poly.pdbx_strand_id
1 'polypeptide(L)'
;VDTSGRPVTGAMVTRAVDDRRQITRFTNVSGQIDLGSFDDGPTEVEVRYPGLKSETIALRSDSLRVELEVDTAFLRELPSSEWLALLPEGDMKREFTVNCASCHEISHDRIMLNGKPRSKIEWQAAIAMMRAMDAYDVIPPDFDDEDYAAWLAENLSAERIAKLQPGTRRNPEALANIEITEFTLPESDSLPHDLVNGPDGRIWITAFFYDELWVLSPEAGEIERISVDDNENVNAQPRALKFDDAGMLWLVNGGSESVLRVDPKTGSYETIGVGMYAHSIDVDA
;
A
#
# COMPACT_ATOMS: atom_id res chain seq x y z
N VAL A 1 -7.21 -24.65 -6.95
CA VAL A 1 -7.02 -25.73 -5.95
C VAL A 1 -5.57 -25.72 -5.49
N ASP A 2 -5.30 -26.27 -4.31
CA ASP A 2 -3.92 -26.49 -3.84
C ASP A 2 -3.33 -27.76 -4.49
N THR A 3 -2.05 -28.04 -4.22
CA THR A 3 -1.31 -29.22 -4.72
C THR A 3 -1.89 -30.56 -4.23
N SER A 4 -2.80 -30.55 -3.26
CA SER A 4 -3.55 -31.74 -2.81
C SER A 4 -4.93 -31.83 -3.47
N GLY A 5 -5.23 -30.94 -4.42
CA GLY A 5 -6.50 -30.87 -5.12
C GLY A 5 -7.66 -30.29 -4.29
N ARG A 6 -7.39 -29.69 -3.12
CA ARG A 6 -8.43 -29.10 -2.28
C ARG A 6 -8.82 -27.71 -2.79
N PRO A 7 -10.09 -27.29 -2.61
CA PRO A 7 -10.51 -25.92 -2.86
C PRO A 7 -9.64 -24.90 -2.12
N VAL A 8 -9.30 -23.81 -2.81
CA VAL A 8 -8.62 -22.66 -2.19
C VAL A 8 -9.66 -21.56 -2.07
N THR A 9 -10.11 -21.29 -0.84
CA THR A 9 -11.10 -20.24 -0.54
C THR A 9 -10.39 -18.89 -0.46
N GLY A 10 -10.93 -17.87 -1.11
CA GLY A 10 -10.41 -16.50 -1.05
C GLY A 10 -9.18 -16.23 -1.94
N ALA A 11 -8.86 -17.09 -2.92
CA ALA A 11 -7.84 -16.77 -3.91
C ALA A 11 -8.25 -15.55 -4.73
N MET A 12 -7.34 -14.58 -4.88
CA MET A 12 -7.52 -13.43 -5.75
C MET A 12 -7.41 -13.87 -7.19
N VAL A 13 -8.35 -13.45 -8.01
CA VAL A 13 -8.29 -13.59 -9.46
C VAL A 13 -8.49 -12.20 -10.05
N THR A 14 -7.43 -11.70 -10.68
CA THR A 14 -7.38 -10.36 -11.26
C THR A 14 -7.48 -10.46 -12.76
N ARG A 15 -8.25 -9.58 -13.38
CA ARG A 15 -8.29 -9.42 -14.84
C ARG A 15 -8.31 -7.95 -15.21
N ALA A 16 -7.69 -7.62 -16.35
CA ALA A 16 -7.88 -6.31 -16.96
C ALA A 16 -9.34 -6.16 -17.44
N VAL A 17 -9.88 -4.96 -17.28
CA VAL A 17 -11.15 -4.53 -17.88
C VAL A 17 -10.87 -3.70 -19.13
N ASP A 18 -9.87 -2.84 -19.03
CA ASP A 18 -9.30 -2.02 -20.11
C ASP A 18 -7.83 -1.71 -19.79
N ASP A 19 -7.25 -0.73 -20.48
CA ASP A 19 -5.85 -0.33 -20.33
C ASP A 19 -5.55 0.38 -19.00
N ARG A 20 -6.57 0.83 -18.26
CA ARG A 20 -6.42 1.60 -17.02
C ARG A 20 -7.11 0.98 -15.83
N ARG A 21 -7.90 -0.08 -16.01
CA ARG A 21 -8.65 -0.72 -14.93
C ARG A 21 -8.43 -2.21 -14.89
N GLN A 22 -8.26 -2.71 -13.68
CA GLN A 22 -8.32 -4.14 -13.41
C GLN A 22 -9.31 -4.42 -12.28
N ILE A 23 -9.94 -5.59 -12.35
CA ILE A 23 -10.86 -6.08 -11.32
C ILE A 23 -10.25 -7.32 -10.68
N THR A 24 -10.24 -7.32 -9.36
CA THR A 24 -9.93 -8.48 -8.53
C THR A 24 -11.21 -8.99 -7.86
N ARG A 25 -11.50 -10.28 -8.06
CA ARG A 25 -12.53 -11.03 -7.31
C ARG A 25 -11.90 -12.18 -6.54
N PHE A 26 -12.66 -12.82 -5.66
CA PHE A 26 -12.15 -13.89 -4.79
C PHE A 26 -12.94 -15.19 -4.94
N THR A 27 -12.24 -16.32 -4.86
CA THR A 27 -12.90 -17.63 -4.86
C THR A 27 -13.74 -17.87 -3.60
N ASN A 28 -14.87 -18.54 -3.75
CA ASN A 28 -15.76 -18.95 -2.67
C ASN A 28 -15.24 -20.18 -1.89
N VAL A 29 -16.03 -20.66 -0.93
CA VAL A 29 -15.70 -21.84 -0.09
C VAL A 29 -15.51 -23.15 -0.85
N SER A 30 -16.01 -23.23 -2.09
CA SER A 30 -15.81 -24.35 -3.01
C SER A 30 -14.64 -24.11 -3.97
N GLY A 31 -13.89 -23.02 -3.81
CA GLY A 31 -12.76 -22.65 -4.65
C GLY A 31 -13.18 -22.18 -6.06
N GLN A 32 -14.44 -21.78 -6.22
CA GLN A 32 -15.02 -21.33 -7.48
C GLN A 32 -15.18 -19.81 -7.47
N ILE A 33 -15.18 -19.20 -8.65
CA ILE A 33 -15.32 -17.76 -8.84
C ILE A 33 -16.19 -17.49 -10.07
N ASP A 34 -17.04 -16.49 -9.96
CA ASP A 34 -17.70 -15.89 -11.11
C ASP A 34 -16.95 -14.61 -11.48
N LEU A 35 -16.36 -14.57 -12.68
CA LEU A 35 -15.63 -13.42 -13.19
C LEU A 35 -16.53 -12.42 -13.94
N GLY A 36 -17.83 -12.71 -14.04
CA GLY A 36 -18.78 -11.99 -14.87
C GLY A 36 -18.52 -12.22 -16.36
N SER A 37 -19.23 -11.47 -17.20
CA SER A 37 -19.03 -11.49 -18.65
C SER A 37 -17.74 -10.76 -19.05
N PHE A 38 -17.10 -11.26 -20.10
CA PHE A 38 -15.95 -10.66 -20.77
C PHE A 38 -16.02 -11.00 -22.26
N ASP A 39 -15.27 -10.25 -23.07
CA ASP A 39 -15.27 -10.42 -24.53
C ASP A 39 -14.86 -11.84 -24.93
N ASP A 40 -15.30 -12.28 -26.11
CA ASP A 40 -15.09 -13.65 -26.65
C ASP A 40 -13.60 -13.99 -26.97
N GLY A 41 -12.65 -13.16 -26.51
CA GLY A 41 -11.21 -13.35 -26.65
C GLY A 41 -10.55 -14.02 -25.44
N PRO A 42 -9.32 -14.54 -25.58
CA PRO A 42 -8.57 -15.06 -24.45
C PRO A 42 -8.35 -13.93 -23.43
N THR A 43 -8.93 -14.09 -22.24
CA THR A 43 -8.75 -13.14 -21.13
C THR A 43 -7.65 -13.65 -20.23
N GLU A 44 -6.56 -12.88 -20.09
CA GLU A 44 -5.52 -13.19 -19.10
C GLU A 44 -6.03 -12.87 -17.70
N VAL A 45 -5.87 -13.84 -16.80
CA VAL A 45 -6.16 -13.67 -15.39
C VAL A 45 -4.93 -14.03 -14.57
N GLU A 46 -4.67 -13.23 -13.55
CA GLU A 46 -3.63 -13.51 -12.56
C GLU A 46 -4.28 -14.07 -11.29
N VAL A 47 -3.82 -15.25 -10.87
CA VAL A 47 -4.31 -15.92 -9.67
C VAL A 47 -3.27 -15.80 -8.57
N ARG A 48 -3.66 -15.23 -7.43
CA ARG A 48 -2.79 -15.02 -6.27
C ARG A 48 -3.40 -15.58 -4.99
N TYR A 49 -2.59 -16.26 -4.19
CA TYR A 49 -2.95 -16.66 -2.84
C TYR A 49 -1.71 -16.66 -1.95
N PRO A 50 -1.77 -16.09 -0.72
CA PRO A 50 -0.63 -16.08 0.18
C PRO A 50 0.01 -17.46 0.36
N GLY A 51 1.33 -17.53 0.12
CA GLY A 51 2.09 -18.78 0.21
C GLY A 51 2.06 -19.70 -1.00
N LEU A 52 1.34 -19.31 -2.04
CA LEU A 52 1.34 -19.99 -3.32
C LEU A 52 1.93 -19.06 -4.37
N LYS A 53 2.63 -19.62 -5.35
CA LYS A 53 3.16 -18.83 -6.47
C LYS A 53 2.00 -18.23 -7.27
N SER A 54 2.16 -16.98 -7.70
CA SER A 54 1.21 -16.36 -8.61
C SER A 54 1.29 -17.03 -9.99
N GLU A 55 0.14 -17.17 -10.65
CA GLU A 55 0.03 -17.79 -11.97
C GLU A 55 -0.81 -16.91 -12.88
N THR A 56 -0.30 -16.62 -14.08
CA THR A 56 -1.03 -15.90 -15.14
C THR A 56 -1.52 -16.87 -16.19
N ILE A 57 -2.82 -16.81 -16.50
CA ILE A 57 -3.50 -17.86 -17.26
C ILE A 57 -4.46 -17.23 -18.27
N ALA A 58 -4.39 -17.69 -19.52
CA ALA A 58 -5.33 -17.29 -20.56
C ALA A 58 -6.61 -18.16 -20.48
N LEU A 59 -7.72 -17.57 -20.07
CA LEU A 59 -9.03 -18.22 -20.06
C LEU A 59 -9.58 -18.31 -21.48
N ARG A 60 -9.97 -19.52 -21.90
CA ARG A 60 -10.57 -19.81 -23.23
C ARG A 60 -11.91 -20.56 -23.15
N SER A 61 -12.38 -20.87 -21.95
CA SER A 61 -13.59 -21.67 -21.70
C SER A 61 -14.22 -21.30 -20.36
N ASP A 62 -15.52 -21.56 -20.22
CA ASP A 62 -16.34 -21.22 -19.04
C ASP A 62 -15.86 -21.83 -17.72
N SER A 63 -15.01 -22.87 -17.76
CA SER A 63 -14.45 -23.50 -16.56
C SER A 63 -13.02 -23.98 -16.78
N LEU A 64 -12.07 -23.42 -16.02
CA LEU A 64 -10.68 -23.86 -15.97
C LEU A 64 -10.30 -24.24 -14.54
N ARG A 65 -9.66 -25.40 -14.36
CA ARG A 65 -9.07 -25.79 -13.08
C ARG A 65 -7.64 -25.25 -13.01
N VAL A 66 -7.38 -24.40 -12.05
CA VAL A 66 -6.03 -23.86 -11.75
C VAL A 66 -5.50 -24.55 -10.51
N GLU A 67 -4.29 -25.11 -10.60
CA GLU A 67 -3.53 -25.65 -9.48
C GLU A 67 -2.34 -24.73 -9.22
N LEU A 68 -2.20 -24.28 -7.97
CA LEU A 68 -1.12 -23.36 -7.58
C LEU A 68 -0.05 -24.12 -6.81
N GLU A 69 1.21 -23.86 -7.14
CA GLU A 69 2.36 -24.42 -6.41
C GLU A 69 2.65 -23.65 -5.12
N VAL A 70 3.26 -24.33 -4.15
CA VAL A 70 3.77 -23.66 -2.93
C VAL A 70 4.90 -22.70 -3.30
N ASP A 71 4.81 -21.48 -2.78
CA ASP A 71 5.92 -20.54 -2.85
C ASP A 71 6.90 -20.78 -1.70
N THR A 72 8.06 -21.32 -2.03
CA THR A 72 9.15 -21.53 -1.06
C THR A 72 9.82 -20.23 -0.61
N ALA A 73 9.56 -19.10 -1.28
CA ALA A 73 10.08 -17.78 -0.96
C ALA A 73 9.06 -16.89 -0.21
N PHE A 74 7.95 -17.46 0.28
CA PHE A 74 6.83 -16.72 0.89
C PHE A 74 7.22 -15.77 2.03
N LEU A 75 8.37 -15.99 2.69
CA LEU A 75 8.85 -15.11 3.75
C LEU A 75 9.00 -13.66 3.28
N ARG A 76 9.34 -13.42 2.01
CA ARG A 76 9.42 -12.07 1.43
C ARG A 76 8.08 -11.37 1.32
N GLU A 77 7.02 -12.14 1.15
CA GLU A 77 5.64 -11.65 1.00
C GLU A 77 4.92 -11.47 2.35
N LEU A 78 5.58 -11.81 3.46
CA LEU A 78 4.98 -11.65 4.78
C LEU A 78 4.96 -10.17 5.20
N PRO A 79 3.82 -9.65 5.69
CA PRO A 79 3.74 -8.29 6.18
C PRO A 79 4.56 -8.12 7.46
N SER A 80 4.93 -6.88 7.79
CA SER A 80 5.70 -6.57 9.00
C SER A 80 5.09 -7.11 10.29
N SER A 81 3.76 -7.24 10.35
CA SER A 81 3.08 -7.81 11.53
C SER A 81 3.50 -9.23 11.84
N GLU A 82 3.79 -10.07 10.85
CA GLU A 82 4.23 -11.46 11.06
C GLU A 82 5.65 -11.51 11.62
N TRP A 83 6.53 -10.64 11.13
CA TRP A 83 7.89 -10.49 11.64
C TRP A 83 7.92 -9.94 13.07
N LEU A 84 7.15 -8.89 13.32
CA LEU A 84 7.01 -8.29 14.64
C LEU A 84 6.36 -9.25 15.64
N ALA A 85 5.49 -10.16 15.21
CA ALA A 85 4.89 -11.18 16.08
C ALA A 85 5.91 -12.18 16.67
N LEU A 86 7.10 -12.33 16.05
CA LEU A 86 8.19 -13.14 16.61
C LEU A 86 8.84 -12.50 17.84
N LEU A 87 8.73 -11.17 17.96
CA LEU A 87 9.30 -10.40 19.06
C LEU A 87 8.43 -10.52 20.32
N PRO A 88 9.03 -10.75 21.50
CA PRO A 88 8.31 -10.81 22.78
C PRO A 88 7.50 -9.54 23.04
N GLU A 89 6.29 -9.70 23.56
CA GLU A 89 5.50 -8.56 24.04
C GLU A 89 6.19 -7.89 25.23
N GLY A 90 6.20 -6.55 25.26
CA GLY A 90 6.83 -5.77 26.31
C GLY A 90 7.26 -4.38 25.84
N ASP A 91 7.85 -3.62 26.75
CA ASP A 91 8.25 -2.23 26.48
C ASP A 91 9.32 -2.14 25.38
N MET A 92 10.25 -3.09 25.36
CA MET A 92 11.29 -3.18 24.32
C MET A 92 10.69 -3.30 22.91
N LYS A 93 9.64 -4.10 22.73
CA LYS A 93 8.94 -4.21 21.43
C LYS A 93 8.20 -2.94 21.06
N ARG A 94 7.56 -2.28 22.04
CA ARG A 94 6.85 -1.01 21.81
C ARG A 94 7.83 0.08 21.37
N GLU A 95 8.92 0.23 22.11
CA GLU A 95 9.99 1.19 21.81
C GLU A 95 10.62 0.90 20.44
N PHE A 96 10.99 -0.35 20.16
CA PHE A 96 11.49 -0.75 18.84
C PHE A 96 10.50 -0.41 17.72
N THR A 97 9.21 -0.66 17.91
CA THR A 97 8.20 -0.39 16.88
C THR A 97 8.09 1.11 16.59
N VAL A 98 8.08 1.95 17.63
CA VAL A 98 7.97 3.41 17.48
C VAL A 98 9.24 4.02 16.86
N ASN A 99 10.41 3.56 17.32
CA ASN A 99 11.68 4.22 16.99
C ASN A 99 12.36 3.62 15.75
N CYS A 100 12.07 2.36 15.39
CA CYS A 100 12.77 1.68 14.28
C CYS A 100 11.86 1.36 13.08
N ALA A 101 10.54 1.21 13.28
CA ALA A 101 9.61 0.88 12.19
C ALA A 101 8.88 2.11 11.60
N SER A 102 9.27 3.32 12.00
CA SER A 102 8.65 4.58 11.55
C SER A 102 9.09 5.00 10.15
N CYS A 103 10.36 4.76 9.78
CA CYS A 103 10.91 5.19 8.50
C CYS A 103 10.78 4.15 7.39
N HIS A 104 10.83 2.86 7.74
CA HIS A 104 10.65 1.78 6.78
C HIS A 104 10.02 0.56 7.43
N GLU A 105 9.42 -0.29 6.61
CA GLU A 105 8.83 -1.55 7.06
C GLU A 105 9.87 -2.50 7.66
N ILE A 106 9.45 -3.29 8.64
CA ILE A 106 10.20 -4.44 9.15
C ILE A 106 9.84 -5.64 8.29
N SER A 107 10.72 -6.03 7.38
CA SER A 107 10.44 -7.05 6.37
C SER A 107 11.58 -8.06 6.25
N HIS A 108 11.38 -9.07 5.40
CA HIS A 108 12.37 -10.10 5.11
C HIS A 108 13.75 -9.50 4.83
N ASP A 109 13.87 -8.53 3.94
CA ASP A 109 15.18 -8.01 3.50
C ASP A 109 15.85 -7.10 4.56
N ARG A 110 15.11 -6.66 5.57
CA ARG A 110 15.69 -6.00 6.75
C ARG A 110 16.22 -7.01 7.76
N ILE A 111 15.55 -8.15 7.91
CA ILE A 111 15.85 -9.18 8.91
C ILE A 111 16.88 -10.21 8.41
N MET A 112 16.82 -10.53 7.13
CA MET A 112 17.63 -11.55 6.47
C MET A 112 18.76 -10.89 5.69
N LEU A 113 19.98 -11.33 5.92
CA LEU A 113 21.17 -10.95 5.17
C LEU A 113 21.77 -12.20 4.52
N ASN A 114 21.93 -12.17 3.19
CA ASN A 114 22.46 -13.30 2.41
C ASN A 114 21.73 -14.63 2.66
N GLY A 115 20.39 -14.57 2.81
CA GLY A 115 19.53 -15.73 3.04
C GLY A 115 19.57 -16.30 4.47
N LYS A 116 20.16 -15.58 5.43
CA LYS A 116 20.19 -15.97 6.85
C LYS A 116 19.75 -14.82 7.74
N PRO A 117 19.17 -15.07 8.91
CA PRO A 117 18.84 -13.99 9.84
C PRO A 117 20.12 -13.30 10.32
N ARG A 118 20.05 -11.99 10.51
CA ARG A 118 21.17 -11.18 11.02
C ARG A 118 21.62 -11.68 12.39
N SER A 119 22.93 -11.82 12.54
CA SER A 119 23.61 -11.95 13.83
C SER A 119 23.55 -10.64 14.63
N LYS A 120 23.88 -10.71 15.93
CA LYS A 120 23.99 -9.51 16.79
C LYS A 120 24.88 -8.44 16.17
N ILE A 121 26.06 -8.82 15.64
CA ILE A 121 27.00 -7.85 15.03
C ILE A 121 26.39 -7.21 13.77
N GLU A 122 25.67 -7.98 12.97
CA GLU A 122 25.00 -7.45 11.76
C GLU A 122 23.79 -6.57 12.11
N TRP A 123 23.14 -6.79 13.24
CA TRP A 123 22.13 -5.88 13.79
C TRP A 123 22.75 -4.60 14.34
N GLN A 124 23.85 -4.66 15.08
CA GLN A 124 24.59 -3.48 15.54
C GLN A 124 25.03 -2.61 14.36
N ALA A 125 25.53 -3.22 13.29
CA ALA A 125 25.90 -2.50 12.07
C ALA A 125 24.68 -1.85 11.40
N ALA A 126 23.51 -2.51 11.41
CA ALA A 126 22.28 -1.93 10.88
C ALA A 126 21.82 -0.73 11.73
N ILE A 127 21.85 -0.83 13.07
CA ILE A 127 21.49 0.28 13.97
C ILE A 127 22.44 1.47 13.80
N ALA A 128 23.74 1.22 13.70
CA ALA A 128 24.73 2.27 13.43
C ALA A 128 24.47 2.96 12.08
N MET A 129 24.08 2.20 11.05
CA MET A 129 23.69 2.77 9.76
C MET A 129 22.42 3.63 9.88
N MET A 130 21.40 3.18 10.64
CA MET A 130 20.19 3.96 10.88
C MET A 130 20.50 5.28 11.59
N ARG A 131 21.31 5.26 12.66
CA ARG A 131 21.74 6.48 13.36
C ARG A 131 22.51 7.45 12.46
N ALA A 132 23.32 6.94 11.54
CA ALA A 132 24.04 7.80 10.60
C ALA A 132 23.11 8.51 9.58
N MET A 133 21.89 8.01 9.40
CA MET A 133 20.86 8.57 8.51
C MET A 133 19.75 9.30 9.28
N ASP A 134 19.77 9.24 10.60
CA ASP A 134 18.73 9.78 11.48
C ASP A 134 18.91 11.29 11.67
N ALA A 135 18.44 12.05 10.67
CA ALA A 135 18.48 13.51 10.71
C ALA A 135 17.51 14.14 11.73
N TYR A 136 16.63 13.33 12.34
CA TYR A 136 15.53 13.79 13.20
C TYR A 136 15.61 13.27 14.63
N ASP A 137 16.71 12.62 15.01
CA ASP A 137 16.91 12.00 16.32
C ASP A 137 15.73 11.09 16.73
N VAL A 138 15.21 10.32 15.78
CA VAL A 138 14.13 9.33 15.98
C VAL A 138 14.58 8.23 16.94
N ILE A 139 15.84 7.82 16.87
CA ILE A 139 16.42 6.85 17.79
C ILE A 139 16.95 7.61 19.02
N PRO A 140 16.32 7.45 20.19
CA PRO A 140 16.64 8.30 21.32
C PRO A 140 18.09 8.04 21.81
N PRO A 141 18.74 9.04 22.44
CA PRO A 141 20.14 8.92 22.87
C PRO A 141 20.40 7.83 23.90
N ASP A 142 19.38 7.43 24.67
CA ASP A 142 19.44 6.38 25.68
C ASP A 142 19.07 4.98 25.16
N PHE A 143 18.80 4.83 23.87
CA PHE A 143 18.57 3.53 23.24
C PHE A 143 19.83 2.65 23.30
N ASP A 144 19.72 1.47 23.90
CA ASP A 144 20.84 0.53 24.06
C ASP A 144 21.02 -0.32 22.79
N ASP A 145 21.83 0.19 21.85
CA ASP A 145 22.12 -0.49 20.58
C ASP A 145 22.60 -1.94 20.77
N GLU A 146 23.34 -2.23 21.85
CA GLU A 146 23.88 -3.56 22.08
C GLU A 146 22.81 -4.54 22.57
N ASP A 147 21.98 -4.12 23.52
CA ASP A 147 20.90 -4.92 24.07
C ASP A 147 19.83 -5.18 23.01
N TYR A 148 19.45 -4.15 22.24
CA TYR A 148 18.50 -4.30 21.14
C TYR A 148 19.02 -5.21 20.03
N ALA A 149 20.29 -5.10 19.64
CA ALA A 149 20.86 -6.01 18.65
C ALA A 149 20.91 -7.47 19.15
N ALA A 150 21.20 -7.69 20.43
CA ALA A 150 21.17 -9.02 21.03
C ALA A 150 19.74 -9.59 21.03
N TRP A 151 18.78 -8.78 21.48
CA TRP A 151 17.36 -9.13 21.53
C TRP A 151 16.78 -9.44 20.15
N LEU A 152 17.12 -8.64 19.12
CA LEU A 152 16.70 -8.89 17.74
C LEU A 152 17.32 -10.19 17.20
N ALA A 153 18.61 -10.44 17.43
CA ALA A 153 19.27 -11.67 16.98
C ALA A 153 18.67 -12.93 17.62
N GLU A 154 18.29 -12.86 18.90
CA GLU A 154 17.64 -13.94 19.63
C GLU A 154 16.22 -14.20 19.10
N ASN A 155 15.43 -13.13 18.96
CA ASN A 155 13.99 -13.25 18.70
C ASN A 155 13.64 -13.30 17.21
N LEU A 156 14.53 -12.87 16.34
CA LEU A 156 14.46 -13.08 14.88
C LEU A 156 15.47 -14.15 14.43
N SER A 157 15.63 -15.17 15.25
CA SER A 157 16.53 -16.30 14.97
C SER A 157 15.95 -17.26 13.92
N ALA A 158 16.83 -18.07 13.31
CA ALA A 158 16.43 -19.05 12.30
C ALA A 158 15.37 -20.04 12.81
N GLU A 159 15.46 -20.44 14.09
CA GLU A 159 14.49 -21.35 14.71
C GLU A 159 13.09 -20.72 14.82
N ARG A 160 13.01 -19.43 15.16
CA ARG A 160 11.74 -18.70 15.26
C ARG A 160 11.16 -18.40 13.89
N ILE A 161 11.99 -17.96 12.95
CA ILE A 161 11.59 -17.68 11.56
C ILE A 161 11.08 -18.96 10.87
N ALA A 162 11.67 -20.13 11.15
CA ALA A 162 11.19 -21.40 10.62
C ALA A 162 9.77 -21.78 11.08
N LYS A 163 9.21 -21.11 12.11
CA LYS A 163 7.83 -21.31 12.59
C LYS A 163 6.84 -20.44 11.81
N LEU A 164 7.30 -19.40 11.12
CA LEU A 164 6.45 -18.58 10.26
C LEU A 164 5.80 -19.46 9.20
N GLN A 165 4.52 -19.22 8.97
CA GLN A 165 3.75 -19.88 7.94
C GLN A 165 3.42 -18.85 6.86
N PRO A 166 3.14 -19.30 5.63
CA PRO A 166 2.57 -18.38 4.67
C PRO A 166 1.29 -17.77 5.23
N GLY A 167 1.08 -16.49 4.93
CA GLY A 167 -0.10 -15.77 5.40
C GLY A 167 -1.37 -16.56 5.09
N THR A 168 -2.36 -16.47 5.96
CA THR A 168 -3.71 -16.98 5.67
C THR A 168 -4.66 -15.80 5.59
N ARG A 169 -5.69 -15.93 4.75
CA ARG A 169 -6.70 -14.89 4.70
C ARG A 169 -7.61 -14.99 5.91
N ARG A 170 -7.80 -13.86 6.58
CA ARG A 170 -8.83 -13.74 7.62
C ARG A 170 -10.20 -13.69 6.95
N ASN A 171 -11.15 -14.48 7.45
CA ASN A 171 -12.54 -14.53 6.96
C ASN A 171 -12.65 -14.72 5.43
N PRO A 172 -12.02 -15.76 4.85
CA PRO A 172 -11.96 -15.93 3.41
C PRO A 172 -13.34 -16.20 2.79
N GLU A 173 -14.31 -16.73 3.54
CA GLU A 173 -15.69 -16.87 3.06
C GLU A 173 -16.37 -15.53 2.76
N ALA A 174 -16.07 -14.46 3.51
CA ALA A 174 -16.66 -13.14 3.27
C ALA A 174 -16.15 -12.50 1.97
N LEU A 175 -14.95 -12.87 1.53
CA LEU A 175 -14.33 -12.33 0.31
C LEU A 175 -15.07 -12.73 -0.97
N ALA A 176 -15.84 -13.83 -0.94
CA ALA A 176 -16.55 -14.34 -2.12
C ALA A 176 -17.53 -13.33 -2.74
N ASN A 177 -17.96 -12.33 -1.97
CA ASN A 177 -18.89 -11.28 -2.40
C ASN A 177 -18.21 -9.91 -2.57
N ILE A 178 -16.87 -9.87 -2.56
CA ILE A 178 -16.09 -8.64 -2.68
C ILE A 178 -15.50 -8.55 -4.08
N GLU A 179 -15.54 -7.35 -4.63
CA GLU A 179 -14.86 -6.96 -5.84
C GLU A 179 -13.98 -5.75 -5.53
N ILE A 180 -12.74 -5.77 -6.00
CA ILE A 180 -11.83 -4.61 -5.94
C ILE A 180 -11.60 -4.15 -7.37
N THR A 181 -11.83 -2.86 -7.63
CA THR A 181 -11.42 -2.22 -8.88
C THR A 181 -10.19 -1.37 -8.60
N GLU A 182 -9.13 -1.59 -9.35
CA GLU A 182 -7.89 -0.83 -9.27
C GLU A 182 -7.73 -0.01 -10.54
N PHE A 183 -7.29 1.24 -10.38
CA PHE A 183 -7.11 2.19 -11.46
C PHE A 183 -5.62 2.52 -11.59
N THR A 184 -5.06 2.28 -12.77
CA THR A 184 -3.69 2.67 -13.10
C THR A 184 -3.63 4.19 -13.15
N LEU A 185 -2.82 4.76 -12.27
CA LEU A 185 -2.60 6.19 -12.24
C LEU A 185 -1.59 6.62 -13.32
N PRO A 186 -1.62 7.89 -13.76
CA PRO A 186 -0.86 8.30 -14.93
C PRO A 186 0.66 8.27 -14.75
N GLU A 187 1.16 8.54 -13.54
CA GLU A 187 2.59 8.57 -13.21
C GLU A 187 2.86 7.69 -11.99
N SER A 188 3.72 6.68 -12.13
CA SER A 188 3.97 5.66 -11.10
C SER A 188 4.71 6.18 -9.86
N ASP A 189 5.40 7.31 -9.98
CA ASP A 189 6.20 7.97 -8.95
C ASP A 189 5.55 9.26 -8.41
N SER A 190 4.27 9.51 -8.74
CA SER A 190 3.53 10.71 -8.34
C SER A 190 3.28 10.89 -6.85
N LEU A 191 3.46 9.83 -6.06
CA LEU A 191 3.09 9.74 -4.65
C LEU A 191 1.66 10.29 -4.41
N PRO A 192 0.62 9.59 -4.88
CA PRO A 192 -0.76 9.92 -4.55
C PRO A 192 -0.90 9.99 -3.02
N HIS A 193 -1.19 11.17 -2.49
CA HIS A 193 -1.08 11.43 -1.05
C HIS A 193 -2.42 11.33 -0.32
N ASP A 194 -3.46 12.00 -0.84
CA ASP A 194 -4.81 11.96 -0.27
C ASP A 194 -5.86 11.95 -1.39
N LEU A 195 -7.09 11.54 -1.05
CA LEU A 195 -8.22 11.52 -1.97
C LEU A 195 -9.55 11.88 -1.32
N VAL A 196 -10.46 12.42 -2.12
CA VAL A 196 -11.83 12.73 -1.71
C VAL A 196 -12.83 12.36 -2.81
N ASN A 197 -14.00 11.87 -2.40
CA ASN A 197 -15.13 11.74 -3.30
C ASN A 197 -15.74 13.12 -3.54
N GLY A 198 -15.69 13.59 -4.78
CA GLY A 198 -16.30 14.84 -5.19
C GLY A 198 -17.83 14.77 -5.20
N PRO A 199 -18.51 15.92 -5.13
CA PRO A 199 -19.97 16.01 -5.22
C PRO A 199 -20.51 15.59 -6.60
N ASP A 200 -19.64 15.48 -7.60
CA ASP A 200 -19.93 15.00 -8.96
C ASP A 200 -19.74 13.48 -9.11
N GLY A 201 -19.40 12.77 -8.03
CA GLY A 201 -19.15 11.32 -8.03
C GLY A 201 -17.78 10.92 -8.58
N ARG A 202 -16.92 11.89 -8.95
CA ARG A 202 -15.53 11.64 -9.33
C ARG A 202 -14.64 11.59 -8.10
N ILE A 203 -13.51 10.90 -8.20
CA ILE A 203 -12.52 10.80 -7.13
C ILE A 203 -11.40 11.79 -7.43
N TRP A 204 -11.16 12.71 -6.51
CA TRP A 204 -10.11 13.72 -6.62
C TRP A 204 -8.91 13.28 -5.79
N ILE A 205 -7.73 13.24 -6.40
CA ILE A 205 -6.51 12.66 -5.84
C ILE A 205 -5.39 13.68 -5.96
N THR A 206 -4.62 13.89 -4.90
CA THR A 206 -3.45 14.78 -4.96
C THR A 206 -2.22 14.04 -5.51
N ALA A 207 -1.59 14.58 -6.54
CA ALA A 207 -0.33 14.08 -7.10
C ALA A 207 0.84 14.91 -6.56
N PHE A 208 1.40 14.47 -5.43
CA PHE A 208 2.32 15.23 -4.59
C PHE A 208 3.54 15.79 -5.33
N PHE A 209 4.19 14.97 -6.17
CA PHE A 209 5.42 15.37 -6.86
C PHE A 209 5.21 16.13 -8.18
N TYR A 210 3.96 16.26 -8.63
CA TYR A 210 3.61 16.82 -9.93
C TYR A 210 2.85 18.15 -9.83
N ASP A 211 2.51 18.61 -8.63
CA ASP A 211 1.71 19.82 -8.40
C ASP A 211 0.38 19.79 -9.17
N GLU A 212 -0.25 18.61 -9.16
CA GLU A 212 -1.49 18.31 -9.86
C GLU A 212 -2.55 17.72 -8.92
N LEU A 213 -3.81 17.89 -9.32
CA LEU A 213 -4.93 17.05 -8.93
C LEU A 213 -5.29 16.12 -10.08
N TRP A 214 -5.56 14.86 -9.75
CA TRP A 214 -6.10 13.87 -10.66
C TRP A 214 -7.55 13.60 -10.35
N VAL A 215 -8.42 13.83 -11.31
CA VAL A 215 -9.86 13.67 -11.17
C VAL A 215 -10.30 12.44 -11.95
N LEU A 216 -10.48 11.35 -11.22
CA LEU A 216 -10.81 10.02 -11.73
C LEU A 216 -12.33 9.85 -11.86
N SER A 217 -12.79 9.45 -13.04
CA SER A 217 -14.12 8.88 -13.26
C SER A 217 -14.11 7.38 -12.96
N PRO A 218 -14.79 6.89 -11.90
CA PRO A 218 -14.79 5.46 -11.59
C PRO A 218 -15.45 4.60 -12.69
N GLU A 219 -16.45 5.15 -13.37
CA GLU A 219 -17.21 4.46 -14.42
C GLU A 219 -16.43 4.32 -15.74
N ALA A 220 -15.65 5.35 -16.10
CA ALA A 220 -14.92 5.38 -17.37
C ALA A 220 -13.42 5.01 -17.22
N GLY A 221 -12.87 5.08 -16.00
CA GLY A 221 -11.42 4.98 -15.77
C GLY A 221 -10.64 6.19 -16.30
N GLU A 222 -11.33 7.25 -16.72
CA GLU A 222 -10.72 8.47 -17.23
C GLU A 222 -10.17 9.34 -16.10
N ILE A 223 -8.98 9.89 -16.30
CA ILE A 223 -8.32 10.78 -15.36
C ILE A 223 -8.07 12.12 -16.06
N GLU A 224 -8.69 13.17 -15.54
CA GLU A 224 -8.39 14.56 -15.85
C GLU A 224 -7.27 15.05 -14.93
N ARG A 225 -6.34 15.84 -15.46
CA ARG A 225 -5.25 16.46 -14.69
C ARG A 225 -5.51 17.96 -14.55
N ILE A 226 -5.44 18.48 -13.34
CA ILE A 226 -5.62 19.90 -13.03
C ILE A 226 -4.36 20.37 -12.33
N SER A 227 -3.67 21.36 -12.89
CA SER A 227 -2.52 21.97 -12.22
C SER A 227 -2.97 22.76 -11.00
N VAL A 228 -2.23 22.62 -9.91
CA VAL A 228 -2.40 23.36 -8.65
C VAL A 228 -1.10 24.05 -8.22
N ASP A 229 -0.23 24.30 -9.20
CA ASP A 229 0.94 25.14 -9.04
C ASP A 229 0.50 26.60 -8.81
N ASP A 230 0.53 27.00 -7.54
CA ASP A 230 0.21 28.36 -7.12
C ASP A 230 1.46 29.25 -7.00
N ASN A 231 2.65 28.71 -7.26
CA ASN A 231 3.91 29.45 -7.22
C ASN A 231 5.01 28.78 -8.06
N GLU A 232 5.32 29.39 -9.21
CA GLU A 232 6.32 28.88 -10.18
C GLU A 232 7.74 28.64 -9.60
N ASN A 233 8.05 29.17 -8.42
CA ASN A 233 9.38 29.03 -7.79
C ASN A 233 9.46 27.94 -6.72
N VAL A 234 8.34 27.34 -6.34
CA VAL A 234 8.26 26.37 -5.24
C VAL A 234 7.23 25.30 -5.61
N ASN A 235 7.64 24.03 -5.60
CA ASN A 235 6.69 22.95 -5.81
C ASN A 235 5.55 23.04 -4.78
N ALA A 236 4.31 23.06 -5.25
CA ALA A 236 3.12 23.20 -4.43
C ALA A 236 2.99 22.07 -3.38
N GLN A 237 3.34 20.84 -3.76
CA GLN A 237 3.23 19.65 -2.93
C GLN A 237 1.79 19.49 -2.36
N PRO A 238 0.79 19.21 -3.23
CA PRO A 238 -0.59 19.02 -2.79
C PRO A 238 -0.67 17.80 -1.86
N ARG A 239 -1.23 17.98 -0.66
CA ARG A 239 -1.23 16.96 0.41
C ARG A 239 -2.60 16.50 0.83
N ALA A 240 -3.51 17.43 1.08
CA ALA A 240 -4.82 17.14 1.64
C ALA A 240 -5.87 18.00 0.98
N LEU A 241 -7.08 17.45 0.82
CA LEU A 241 -8.13 18.10 0.07
C LEU A 241 -9.52 17.76 0.60
N LYS A 242 -10.44 18.73 0.54
CA LYS A 242 -11.79 18.58 1.09
C LYS A 242 -12.78 19.45 0.33
N PHE A 243 -13.93 18.89 -0.03
CA PHE A 243 -15.06 19.69 -0.51
C PHE A 243 -15.85 20.27 0.66
N ASP A 244 -16.23 21.54 0.55
CA ASP A 244 -17.24 22.16 1.40
C ASP A 244 -18.67 21.90 0.88
N ASP A 245 -19.68 22.27 1.68
CA ASP A 245 -21.09 22.10 1.36
C ASP A 245 -21.56 22.94 0.15
N ALA A 246 -20.80 23.97 -0.23
CA ALA A 246 -21.04 24.74 -1.44
C ALA A 246 -20.42 24.09 -2.70
N GLY A 247 -19.68 22.98 -2.53
CA GLY A 247 -18.99 22.27 -3.60
C GLY A 247 -17.67 22.90 -4.02
N MET A 248 -17.09 23.79 -3.20
CA MET A 248 -15.75 24.32 -3.42
C MET A 248 -14.73 23.35 -2.87
N LEU A 249 -13.61 23.20 -3.57
CA LEU A 249 -12.51 22.36 -3.14
C LEU A 249 -11.51 23.20 -2.32
N TRP A 250 -11.23 22.76 -1.11
CA TRP A 250 -10.15 23.28 -0.29
C TRP A 250 -8.96 22.34 -0.40
N LEU A 251 -7.80 22.85 -0.82
CA LEU A 251 -6.59 22.07 -1.06
C LEU A 251 -5.42 22.65 -0.26
N VAL A 252 -4.71 21.80 0.47
CA VAL A 252 -3.47 22.14 1.16
C VAL A 252 -2.28 21.89 0.25
N ASN A 253 -1.55 22.96 -0.07
CA ASN A 253 -0.25 22.91 -0.73
C ASN A 253 0.84 23.12 0.34
N GLY A 254 1.46 22.02 0.77
CA GLY A 254 2.41 22.08 1.88
C GLY A 254 3.73 22.73 1.52
N GLY A 255 4.12 22.70 0.25
CA GLY A 255 5.39 23.25 -0.23
C GLY A 255 5.33 24.77 -0.43
N SER A 256 4.22 25.28 -0.97
CA SER A 256 3.97 26.72 -1.08
C SER A 256 3.36 27.34 0.19
N GLU A 257 3.21 26.55 1.27
CA GLU A 257 2.70 26.99 2.58
C GLU A 257 1.31 27.62 2.50
N SER A 258 0.44 27.08 1.64
CA SER A 258 -0.83 27.69 1.28
C SER A 258 -2.01 26.71 1.34
N VAL A 259 -3.20 27.28 1.40
CA VAL A 259 -4.47 26.62 1.13
C VAL A 259 -5.11 27.29 -0.08
N LEU A 260 -5.49 26.51 -1.08
CA LEU A 260 -6.28 26.97 -2.22
C LEU A 260 -7.76 26.67 -1.98
N ARG A 261 -8.61 27.68 -2.15
CA ARG A 261 -10.05 27.49 -2.31
C ARG A 261 -10.38 27.55 -3.80
N VAL A 262 -10.59 26.39 -4.40
CA VAL A 262 -10.76 26.17 -5.84
C VAL A 262 -12.23 25.99 -6.18
N ASP A 263 -12.71 26.70 -7.20
CA ASP A 263 -13.99 26.40 -7.86
C ASP A 263 -13.76 25.30 -8.91
N PRO A 264 -14.23 24.06 -8.67
CA PRO A 264 -13.98 22.95 -9.59
C PRO A 264 -14.65 23.13 -10.97
N LYS A 265 -15.63 24.04 -11.10
CA LYS A 265 -16.32 24.28 -12.39
C LYS A 265 -15.55 25.21 -13.31
N THR A 266 -14.81 26.14 -12.73
CA THR A 266 -14.12 27.20 -13.48
C THR A 266 -12.60 27.07 -13.41
N GLY A 267 -12.07 26.31 -12.45
CA GLY A 267 -10.64 26.21 -12.15
C GLY A 267 -10.09 27.46 -11.45
N SER A 268 -10.91 28.48 -11.18
CA SER A 268 -10.45 29.67 -10.45
C SER A 268 -10.19 29.34 -8.98
N TYR A 269 -9.16 29.94 -8.40
CA TYR A 269 -8.83 29.73 -7.00
C TYR A 269 -8.44 31.02 -6.28
N GLU A 270 -8.63 31.00 -4.96
CA GLU A 270 -8.07 31.97 -4.02
C GLU A 270 -7.00 31.26 -3.17
N THR A 271 -5.85 31.91 -2.99
CA THR A 271 -4.74 31.40 -2.19
C THR A 271 -4.71 32.05 -0.81
N ILE A 272 -4.63 31.23 0.23
CA ILE A 272 -4.57 31.64 1.64
C ILE A 272 -3.26 31.12 2.23
N GLY A 273 -2.38 32.01 2.69
CA GLY A 273 -1.15 31.60 3.37
C GLY A 273 -1.44 31.02 4.75
N VAL A 274 -0.91 29.83 5.03
CA VAL A 274 -1.11 29.11 6.31
C VAL A 274 0.20 28.81 7.06
N GLY A 275 1.35 29.06 6.41
CA GLY A 275 2.67 28.87 6.98
C GLY A 275 3.18 27.43 6.87
N MET A 276 4.34 27.22 7.48
CA MET A 276 5.14 26.03 7.27
C MET A 276 4.40 24.72 7.61
N TYR A 277 4.44 23.78 6.65
CA TYR A 277 4.10 22.37 6.83
C TYR A 277 2.63 22.06 7.15
N ALA A 278 1.69 22.80 6.56
CA ALA A 278 0.30 22.36 6.53
C ALA A 278 0.18 20.98 5.85
N HIS A 279 -0.56 20.07 6.47
CA HIS A 279 -0.55 18.64 6.08
C HIS A 279 -1.93 18.00 6.01
N SER A 280 -2.91 18.53 6.73
CA SER A 280 -4.30 18.07 6.72
C SER A 280 -5.25 19.25 6.75
N ILE A 281 -6.47 19.02 6.26
CA ILE A 281 -7.55 20.00 6.30
C ILE A 281 -8.86 19.28 6.61
N ASP A 282 -9.71 19.95 7.36
CA ASP A 282 -11.13 19.65 7.42
C ASP A 282 -11.89 20.97 7.36
N VAL A 283 -13.11 20.91 6.86
CA VAL A 283 -13.96 22.08 6.69
C VAL A 283 -15.27 21.79 7.40
N ASP A 284 -15.66 22.68 8.31
CA ASP A 284 -16.94 22.59 9.01
C ASP A 284 -18.09 22.63 8.00
N ALA A 285 -19.13 21.83 8.26
CA ALA A 285 -20.38 21.85 7.51
C ALA A 285 -21.24 23.07 7.87
#